data_AF-A0A1I7BF89-F1
#
_entry.id   AF-A0A1I7BF89-F1
#
_cell.length_a   1.000
_cell.length_b   1.000
_cell.length_c   1.000
_cell.angle_alpha   90.00
_cell.angle_beta   90.00
_cell.angle_gamma   90.00
#
_symmetry.space_group_name_H-M   'P 1'
#
loop_
_entity.id
_entity.type
_entity.pdbx_description
1 polymer ?
#
loop_
_entity_poly.entity_id
_entity_poly.type
_entity_poly.pdbx_seq_one_letter_code
_entity_poly.pdbx_strand_id
1 'polypeptide(L)'
;MAFTLLGKNQPRQIKTGIWASLVSAVMLIGIGIFWLAHPAAAEGSFSIIADSEAAIRFSKITAIFKAIGDFLPPIFVLLAISFRQFRLAGYFHVVTLFLVIAVDMFVWGSFVPNASTTDVLQHIPFAIPILIAAYCFLKPTPKTT
;
A
#
# COMPACT_ATOMS: atom_id res chain seq x y z
N MET A 1 -18.80 9.07 4.87
CA MET A 1 -17.66 9.54 5.70
C MET A 1 -16.50 10.13 4.88
N ALA A 2 -16.21 9.65 3.66
CA ALA A 2 -15.13 10.20 2.81
C ALA A 2 -15.31 11.67 2.37
N PHE A 3 -16.56 12.13 2.19
CA PHE A 3 -16.87 13.47 1.67
C PHE A 3 -16.58 14.63 2.64
N THR A 4 -16.42 14.37 3.94
CA THR A 4 -16.13 15.41 4.94
C THR A 4 -14.63 15.79 5.00
N LEU A 5 -13.75 15.00 4.37
CA LEU A 5 -12.29 15.21 4.37
C LEU A 5 -11.84 16.33 3.41
N LEU A 6 -12.62 16.60 2.36
CA LEU A 6 -12.36 17.69 1.42
C LEU A 6 -12.87 19.02 1.99
N GLY A 7 -12.23 19.50 3.06
CA GLY A 7 -12.46 20.86 3.53
C GLY A 7 -12.25 21.85 2.38
N LYS A 8 -13.28 22.62 2.03
CA LYS A 8 -13.27 23.56 0.89
C LYS A 8 -12.06 24.50 0.90
N ASN A 9 -11.48 24.78 2.07
CA ASN A 9 -10.37 25.73 2.26
C ASN A 9 -8.96 25.12 2.35
N GLN A 10 -8.76 23.83 2.07
CA GLN A 10 -7.40 23.27 2.08
C GLN A 10 -6.57 23.73 0.86
N PRO A 11 -5.25 23.94 1.01
CA PRO A 11 -4.35 24.22 -0.12
C PRO A 11 -4.46 23.14 -1.20
N ARG A 12 -4.28 23.52 -2.47
CA ARG A 12 -4.38 22.59 -3.61
C ARG A 12 -3.49 21.36 -3.43
N GLN A 13 -2.28 21.53 -2.89
CA GLN A 13 -1.35 20.44 -2.60
C GLN A 13 -1.93 19.42 -1.61
N ILE A 14 -2.53 19.88 -0.51
CA ILE A 14 -3.17 19.01 0.48
C ILE A 14 -4.37 18.28 -0.14
N LYS A 15 -5.18 18.97 -0.95
CA LYS A 15 -6.29 18.33 -1.68
C LYS A 15 -5.80 17.22 -2.62
N THR A 16 -4.73 17.49 -3.37
CA THR A 16 -4.08 16.47 -4.23
C THR A 16 -3.57 15.30 -3.40
N GLY A 17 -2.90 15.55 -2.27
CA GLY A 17 -2.42 14.49 -1.37
C GLY A 17 -3.56 13.63 -0.79
N ILE A 18 -4.68 14.24 -0.40
CA ILE A 18 -5.88 13.52 0.08
C ILE A 18 -6.45 12.64 -1.03
N TRP A 19 -6.60 13.18 -2.24
CA TRP A 19 -7.10 12.41 -3.40
C TRP A 19 -6.19 11.23 -3.73
N ALA A 20 -4.88 11.45 -3.80
CA ALA A 20 -3.91 10.39 -4.05
C ALA A 20 -3.93 9.32 -2.93
N SER A 21 -4.11 9.74 -1.67
CA SER A 21 -4.27 8.83 -0.53
C SER A 21 -5.52 7.96 -0.66
N LEU A 22 -6.66 8.53 -1.06
CA LEU A 22 -7.90 7.77 -1.27
C LEU A 22 -7.74 6.74 -2.39
N VAL A 23 -7.13 7.12 -3.51
CA VAL A 23 -6.85 6.20 -4.62
C VAL A 23 -5.94 5.07 -4.14
N SER A 24 -4.82 5.38 -3.47
CA SER A 24 -3.91 4.34 -2.94
C SER A 24 -4.59 3.42 -1.94
N ALA A 25 -5.49 3.95 -1.10
CA ALA A 25 -6.19 3.16 -0.10
C ALA A 25 -7.17 2.16 -0.74
N VAL A 26 -7.94 2.59 -1.75
CA VAL A 26 -8.82 1.69 -2.49
C VAL A 26 -8.02 0.58 -3.17
N MET A 27 -6.87 0.92 -3.76
CA MET A 27 -6.01 -0.08 -4.41
C MET A 27 -5.44 -1.08 -3.42
N LEU A 28 -4.81 -0.63 -2.33
CA LEU A 28 -4.22 -1.51 -1.32
C LEU A 28 -5.27 -2.38 -0.63
N ILE A 29 -6.45 -1.83 -0.33
CA ILE A 29 -7.55 -2.63 0.22
C ILE A 29 -8.05 -3.65 -0.83
N GLY A 30 -8.13 -3.27 -2.10
CA GLY A 30 -8.46 -4.22 -3.17
C GLY A 30 -7.47 -5.39 -3.25
N ILE A 31 -6.17 -5.09 -3.16
CA ILE A 31 -5.09 -6.09 -3.16
C ILE A 31 -5.18 -6.99 -1.91
N GLY A 32 -5.39 -6.42 -0.72
CA GLY A 32 -5.57 -7.21 0.50
C GLY A 32 -6.77 -8.16 0.42
N ILE A 33 -7.90 -7.71 -0.13
CA ILE A 33 -9.08 -8.58 -0.37
C ILE A 33 -8.73 -9.67 -1.38
N PHE A 34 -7.99 -9.35 -2.45
CA PHE A 34 -7.56 -10.31 -3.46
C PHE A 34 -6.77 -11.47 -2.83
N TRP A 35 -5.82 -11.20 -1.93
CA TRP A 35 -5.06 -12.23 -1.24
C TRP A 35 -5.93 -13.14 -0.38
N LEU A 36 -6.93 -12.59 0.31
CA LEU A 36 -7.87 -13.39 1.11
C LEU A 36 -8.79 -14.25 0.25
N ALA A 37 -9.22 -13.75 -0.91
CA ALA A 37 -10.09 -14.46 -1.84
C ALA A 37 -9.35 -15.54 -2.65
N HIS A 38 -8.07 -15.33 -2.94
CA HIS A 38 -7.24 -16.22 -3.75
C HIS A 38 -5.94 -16.60 -3.03
N PRO A 39 -6.00 -17.31 -1.89
CA PRO A 39 -4.81 -17.67 -1.12
C PRO A 39 -3.84 -18.58 -1.90
N ALA A 40 -4.34 -19.33 -2.89
CA ALA A 40 -3.51 -20.13 -3.80
C ALA A 40 -2.57 -19.26 -4.68
N ALA A 41 -2.88 -17.97 -4.89
CA ALA A 41 -1.95 -17.05 -5.54
C ALA A 41 -0.67 -16.85 -4.72
N ALA A 42 -0.72 -17.04 -3.39
CA ALA A 42 0.47 -17.07 -2.55
C ALA A 42 1.29 -18.35 -2.79
N GLU A 43 0.67 -19.50 -3.06
CA GLU A 43 1.37 -20.78 -3.34
C GLU A 43 2.25 -20.67 -4.60
N GLY A 44 1.68 -20.13 -5.68
CA GLY A 44 2.42 -19.90 -6.93
C GLY A 44 3.52 -18.85 -6.80
N SER A 45 3.42 -17.93 -5.83
CA SER A 45 4.40 -16.86 -5.60
C SER A 45 5.59 -17.30 -4.72
N PHE A 46 5.53 -18.46 -4.06
CA PHE A 46 6.58 -18.91 -3.13
C PHE A 46 7.25 -20.23 -3.53
N SER A 47 6.99 -20.77 -4.72
CA SER A 47 7.51 -22.07 -5.18
C SER A 47 7.34 -23.19 -4.17
N ILE A 48 6.29 -23.12 -3.36
CA ILE A 48 6.01 -24.16 -2.40
C ILE A 48 5.43 -25.31 -3.21
N ILE A 49 6.13 -26.45 -3.25
CA ILE A 49 5.63 -27.67 -3.88
C ILE A 49 4.28 -27.98 -3.22
N ALA A 50 3.19 -27.80 -3.96
CA ALA A 50 1.81 -27.80 -3.49
C ALA A 50 1.28 -29.20 -3.14
N ASP A 51 2.17 -30.10 -2.75
CA ASP A 51 1.88 -31.53 -2.63
C ASP A 51 1.70 -31.95 -1.16
N SER A 52 1.88 -31.03 -0.22
CA SER A 52 1.71 -31.28 1.21
C SER A 52 0.60 -30.41 1.82
N GLU A 53 -0.20 -31.00 2.72
CA GLU A 53 -1.21 -30.27 3.48
C GLU A 53 -0.62 -29.07 4.26
N ALA A 54 0.67 -29.16 4.62
CA ALA A 54 1.42 -28.08 5.25
C ALA A 54 1.62 -26.87 4.32
N ALA A 55 1.88 -27.08 3.03
CA ALA A 55 2.02 -26.01 2.04
C ALA A 55 0.72 -25.20 1.89
N ILE A 56 -0.42 -25.90 1.80
CA ILE A 56 -1.76 -25.29 1.68
C ILE A 56 -2.15 -24.51 2.94
N ARG A 57 -1.73 -24.97 4.12
CA ARG A 57 -1.96 -24.24 5.38
C ARG A 57 -1.06 -23.01 5.47
N PHE A 58 0.20 -23.13 5.05
CA PHE A 58 1.16 -22.04 5.07
C PHE A 58 0.75 -20.91 4.10
N SER A 59 0.28 -21.24 2.90
CA SER A 59 -0.17 -20.23 1.92
C SER A 59 -1.32 -19.37 2.43
N LYS A 60 -2.30 -19.98 3.10
CA LYS A 60 -3.41 -19.27 3.74
C LYS A 60 -2.94 -18.31 4.83
N ILE A 61 -1.99 -18.75 5.65
CA ILE A 61 -1.39 -17.90 6.70
C ILE A 61 -0.65 -16.72 6.07
N THR A 62 0.18 -16.98 5.06
CA THR A 62 0.93 -15.94 4.33
C THR A 62 -0.02 -14.94 3.66
N ALA A 63 -1.11 -15.41 3.04
CA ALA A 63 -2.13 -14.55 2.45
C ALA A 63 -2.80 -13.64 3.49
N ILE A 64 -3.06 -14.13 4.71
CA ILE A 64 -3.59 -13.31 5.81
C ILE A 64 -2.59 -12.22 6.22
N PHE A 65 -1.32 -12.58 6.44
CA PHE A 65 -0.28 -11.60 6.80
C PHE A 65 -0.10 -10.55 5.71
N LYS A 66 -0.15 -10.96 4.44
CA LYS A 66 -0.09 -10.06 3.29
C LYS A 66 -1.27 -9.09 3.29
N ALA A 67 -2.50 -9.59 3.45
CA ALA A 67 -3.69 -8.76 3.54
C ALA A 67 -3.64 -7.76 4.71
N ILE A 68 -3.14 -8.18 5.88
CA ILE A 68 -2.92 -7.27 7.02
C ILE A 68 -1.92 -6.17 6.64
N GLY A 69 -0.82 -6.53 5.99
CA GLY A 69 0.19 -5.59 5.49
C GLY A 69 -0.36 -4.60 4.47
N ASP A 70 -1.36 -4.99 3.67
CA ASP A 70 -2.00 -4.12 2.69
C ASP A 70 -3.12 -3.26 3.31
N PHE A 71 -3.80 -3.73 4.38
CA PHE A 71 -4.88 -2.98 5.04
C PHE A 71 -4.42 -1.96 6.08
N LEU A 72 -3.43 -2.31 6.91
CA LEU A 72 -3.01 -1.44 8.01
C LEU A 72 -2.51 -0.07 7.55
N PRO A 73 -1.60 0.03 6.56
CA PRO A 73 -1.08 1.32 6.15
C PRO A 73 -2.15 2.31 5.67
N PRO A 74 -3.08 1.96 4.76
CA PRO A 74 -4.11 2.91 4.33
C PRO A 74 -5.06 3.28 5.46
N ILE A 75 -5.33 2.39 6.43
CA ILE A 75 -6.12 2.74 7.62
C ILE A 75 -5.42 3.84 8.43
N PHE A 76 -4.13 3.68 8.73
CA PHE A 76 -3.37 4.70 9.47
C PHE A 76 -3.24 6.02 8.71
N VAL A 77 -3.05 5.97 7.39
CA VAL A 77 -3.05 7.15 6.53
C VAL A 77 -4.39 7.89 6.61
N LEU A 78 -5.51 7.19 6.39
CA LEU A 78 -6.84 7.80 6.41
C LEU A 78 -7.20 8.35 7.79
N LEU A 79 -6.75 7.69 8.86
CA LEU A 79 -6.91 8.17 10.23
C LEU A 79 -6.08 9.45 10.48
N ALA A 80 -4.82 9.49 10.06
CA ALA A 80 -4.01 10.71 10.16
C ALA A 80 -4.61 11.88 9.38
N ILE A 81 -5.17 11.61 8.19
CA ILE A 81 -5.88 12.60 7.38
C ILE A 81 -7.16 13.09 8.08
N SER A 82 -7.92 12.19 8.73
CA SER A 82 -9.14 12.58 9.46
C SER A 82 -8.85 13.50 10.65
N PHE A 83 -7.73 13.29 11.33
CA PHE A 83 -7.20 14.19 12.36
C PHE A 83 -6.47 15.42 11.80
N ARG A 84 -6.44 15.62 10.49
CA ARG A 84 -5.72 16.71 9.79
C ARG A 84 -4.21 16.73 10.06
N GLN A 85 -3.63 15.60 10.48
CA GLN A 85 -2.20 15.42 10.69
C GLN A 85 -1.50 15.05 9.38
N PHE A 86 -1.47 15.99 8.42
CA PHE A 86 -1.00 15.70 7.06
C PHE A 86 0.47 15.26 7.00
N ARG A 87 1.37 15.87 7.78
CA ARG A 87 2.78 15.42 7.82
C ARG A 87 2.91 13.99 8.33
N LEU A 88 2.12 13.60 9.33
CA LEU A 88 2.09 12.22 9.82
C LEU A 88 1.56 11.27 8.74
N ALA A 89 0.50 11.64 8.04
CA ALA A 89 0.01 10.88 6.89
C ALA A 89 1.07 10.73 5.79
N GLY A 90 1.86 11.78 5.54
CA GLY A 90 3.00 11.74 4.63
C GLY A 90 4.08 10.75 5.08
N TYR A 91 4.42 10.72 6.37
CA TYR A 91 5.36 9.72 6.91
C TYR A 91 4.80 8.31 6.82
N PHE A 92 3.52 8.09 7.09
CA PHE A 92 2.89 6.79 6.89
C PHE A 92 3.00 6.32 5.44
N HIS A 93 2.78 7.20 4.45
CA HIS A 93 3.01 6.84 3.04
C HIS A 93 4.46 6.44 2.73
N VAL A 94 5.45 7.15 3.29
CA VAL A 94 6.87 6.78 3.14
C VAL A 94 7.16 5.42 3.76
N VAL A 95 6.62 5.17 4.96
CA VAL A 95 6.77 3.87 5.63
C VAL A 95 6.09 2.76 4.82
N THR A 96 4.91 2.99 4.23
CA THR A 96 4.25 2.04 3.33
C THR A 96 5.13 1.69 2.12
N LEU A 97 5.73 2.70 1.46
CA LEU A 97 6.63 2.47 0.33
C LEU A 97 7.82 1.58 0.73
N PHE A 98 8.40 1.81 1.90
CA PHE A 98 9.59 1.09 2.32
C PHE A 98 9.26 -0.31 2.88
N LEU A 99 8.35 -0.39 3.85
CA LEU A 99 8.08 -1.63 4.58
C LEU A 99 7.09 -2.56 3.89
N VAL A 100 6.22 -2.03 3.04
CA VAL A 100 5.26 -2.86 2.31
C VAL A 100 5.78 -3.10 0.91
N ILE A 101 6.03 -2.04 0.13
CA ILE A 101 6.35 -2.23 -1.30
C ILE A 101 7.78 -2.77 -1.48
N ALA A 102 8.79 -2.18 -0.85
CA ALA A 102 10.17 -2.63 -1.08
C ALA A 102 10.43 -4.03 -0.48
N VAL A 103 9.89 -4.32 0.70
CA VAL A 103 9.99 -5.65 1.31
C VAL A 103 9.24 -6.68 0.46
N ASP A 104 8.06 -6.36 -0.04
CA ASP A 104 7.32 -7.25 -0.93
C ASP A 104 8.09 -7.56 -2.21
N MET A 105 8.68 -6.55 -2.84
CA MET A 105 9.54 -6.71 -4.02
C MET A 105 10.79 -7.54 -3.73
N PHE A 106 11.39 -7.36 -2.56
CA PHE A 106 12.55 -8.15 -2.16
C PHE A 106 12.17 -9.62 -1.95
N VAL A 107 11.09 -9.88 -1.21
CA VAL A 107 10.59 -11.23 -0.94
C VAL A 107 10.18 -11.91 -2.24
N TRP A 108 9.35 -11.25 -3.05
CA TRP A 108 8.91 -11.75 -4.34
C TRP A 108 10.09 -12.07 -5.26
N GLY A 109 11.04 -11.14 -5.42
CA GLY A 109 12.23 -11.34 -6.24
C GLY A 109 13.18 -12.43 -5.73
N SER A 110 13.12 -12.77 -4.44
CA SER A 110 13.96 -13.82 -3.83
C SER A 110 13.35 -15.22 -3.96
N PHE A 111 12.01 -15.33 -4.05
CA PHE A 111 11.30 -16.61 -3.97
C PHE A 111 10.47 -16.97 -5.21
N VAL A 112 10.28 -16.04 -6.17
CA VAL A 112 9.63 -16.33 -7.45
C VAL A 112 10.65 -16.76 -8.52
N PRO A 113 10.51 -17.98 -9.08
CA PRO A 113 11.39 -18.48 -10.11
C PRO A 113 11.12 -17.72 -11.41
N ASN A 114 12.17 -17.28 -12.09
CA ASN A 114 12.09 -16.47 -13.31
C ASN A 114 11.37 -15.12 -13.12
N ALA A 115 11.52 -14.51 -11.94
CA ALA A 115 11.09 -13.14 -11.66
C ALA A 115 11.49 -12.19 -12.81
N SER A 116 10.51 -11.64 -13.52
CA SER A 116 10.74 -10.78 -14.68
C SER A 116 10.59 -9.30 -14.33
N THR A 117 11.21 -8.42 -15.12
CA THR A 117 11.04 -6.97 -14.97
C THR A 117 9.60 -6.52 -15.20
N THR A 118 8.80 -7.28 -15.95
CA THR A 118 7.38 -6.99 -16.17
C THR A 118 6.52 -7.16 -14.92
N ASP A 119 6.96 -7.97 -13.96
CA ASP A 119 6.24 -8.17 -12.70
C ASP A 119 6.45 -6.99 -11.74
N VAL A 120 7.62 -6.35 -11.79
CA VAL A 120 7.88 -5.08 -11.07
C VAL A 120 6.96 -3.97 -11.57
N LEU A 121 6.62 -3.97 -12.87
CA LEU A 121 5.70 -2.98 -13.45
C LEU A 121 4.29 -3.07 -12.84
N GLN A 122 3.88 -4.24 -12.33
CA GLN A 122 2.57 -4.43 -11.69
C GLN A 122 2.45 -3.66 -10.37
N HIS A 123 3.58 -3.24 -9.78
CA HIS A 123 3.62 -2.54 -8.50
C HIS A 123 3.62 -1.00 -8.66
N ILE A 124 3.90 -0.52 -9.87
CA ILE A 124 3.93 0.92 -10.21
C ILE A 124 2.56 1.61 -10.03
N PRO A 125 1.41 1.03 -10.46
CA PRO A 125 0.12 1.70 -10.40
C PRO A 125 -0.29 2.17 -9.00
N PHE A 126 0.06 1.41 -7.95
CA PHE A 126 -0.28 1.78 -6.58
C PHE A 126 0.84 2.54 -5.86
N ALA A 127 2.11 2.37 -6.26
CA ALA A 127 3.23 3.14 -5.71
C ALA A 127 3.18 4.63 -6.12
N ILE A 128 2.70 4.94 -7.33
CA ILE A 128 2.63 6.34 -7.82
C ILE A 128 1.72 7.22 -6.94
N PRO A 129 0.45 6.85 -6.66
CA PRO A 129 -0.40 7.64 -5.77
C PRO A 129 0.19 7.82 -4.36
N ILE A 130 0.88 6.81 -3.83
CA ILE A 130 1.54 6.87 -2.51
C ILE A 130 2.69 7.88 -2.53
N LEU A 131 3.53 7.87 -3.57
CA LEU A 131 4.61 8.85 -3.75
C LEU A 131 4.07 10.27 -3.88
N ILE A 132 3.01 10.47 -4.68
CA ILE A 132 2.36 11.78 -4.84
C ILE A 132 1.82 12.26 -3.49
N ALA A 133 1.14 11.40 -2.74
CA ALA A 133 0.61 11.76 -1.43
C ALA A 133 1.71 12.11 -0.42
N ALA A 134 2.77 11.29 -0.33
CA ALA A 134 3.93 11.55 0.50
C ALA A 134 4.57 12.91 0.17
N TYR A 135 4.82 13.17 -1.12
CA TYR A 135 5.37 14.44 -1.58
C TYR A 135 4.47 15.62 -1.21
N CYS A 136 3.17 15.54 -1.51
CA CYS A 136 2.23 16.61 -1.24
C CYS A 136 2.09 16.95 0.26
N PHE A 137 2.22 15.96 1.13
CA PHE A 137 2.11 16.14 2.58
C PHE A 137 3.40 16.53 3.28
N LEU A 138 4.56 16.13 2.75
CA LEU A 138 5.87 16.40 3.34
C LEU A 138 6.55 17.64 2.75
N LYS A 139 6.10 18.13 1.59
CA LYS A 139 6.64 19.34 0.98
C LYS A 139 6.57 20.51 1.96
N PRO A 140 7.69 21.18 2.26
CA PRO A 140 7.69 22.38 3.08
C PRO A 140 6.80 23.44 2.44
N THR A 141 5.85 23.97 3.19
CA THR A 141 5.12 25.17 2.79
C THR A 141 6.06 26.36 3.04
N PRO A 142 6.29 27.26 2.07
CA PRO A 142 7.07 28.46 2.33
C PRO A 142 6.40 29.23 3.45
N LYS A 143 7.14 29.55 4.52
CA LYS A 143 6.68 30.51 5.51
C LYS A 143 6.60 31.86 4.80
N THR A 144 5.40 32.39 4.61
CA THR A 144 5.22 33.82 4.39
C THR A 144 5.65 34.52 5.67
N THR A 145 6.92 34.90 5.75
CA THR A 145 7.38 36.00 6.61
C THR A 145 6.75 37.30 6.13
#